data_AF-A0A6M8WB07-F1
#
_entry.id   AF-A0A6M8WB07-F1
#
_cell.length_a   1.000
_cell.length_b   1.000
_cell.length_c   1.000
_cell.angle_alpha   90.00
_cell.angle_beta   90.00
_cell.angle_gamma   90.00
#
_symmetry.space_group_name_H-M   'P 1'
#
loop_
_entity.id
_entity.type
_entity.pdbx_description
1 polymer ?
#
loop_
_entity_poly.entity_id
_entity_poly.type
_entity_poly.pdbx_seq_one_letter_code
_entity_poly.pdbx_strand_id
1 'polypeptide(L)'
;MLEKLGFRFRDMVDPFDAGPMLDVPTDEVPLLKLTSPRELVRTVAADACDRTGIVSMMRSDGEFLAVRAPMLIDEKGRVSIPGEHAEALRVRPGDELGVTDMTDGFAQAPAGVAAGSGAQPEKVL
;
A
#
# COMPACT_ATOMS: atom_id res chain seq x y z
N MET A 1 1.95 11.90 7.79
CA MET A 1 2.07 10.45 7.52
C MET A 1 1.25 10.00 6.30
N LEU A 2 0.02 10.52 6.10
CA LEU A 2 -0.82 10.23 4.92
C LEU A 2 -0.53 11.14 3.71
N GLU A 3 0.01 12.33 3.96
CA GLU A 3 0.40 13.29 2.93
C GLU A 3 1.50 12.73 2.01
N LYS A 4 2.35 11.86 2.55
CA LYS A 4 3.35 11.09 1.78
C LYS A 4 2.72 10.09 0.80
N LEU A 5 1.47 9.71 1.04
CA LEU A 5 0.66 8.85 0.17
C LEU A 5 -0.27 9.67 -0.75
N GLY A 6 -0.07 10.99 -0.81
CA GLY A 6 -0.82 11.88 -1.70
C GLY A 6 -2.08 12.50 -1.09
N PHE A 7 -2.41 12.18 0.17
CA PHE A 7 -3.57 12.77 0.84
C PHE A 7 -3.41 14.27 1.06
N ARG A 8 -4.49 15.02 0.82
CA ARG A 8 -4.54 16.49 0.96
C ARG A 8 -5.68 16.91 1.87
N PHE A 9 -5.50 18.02 2.55
CA PHE A 9 -6.53 18.64 3.38
C PHE A 9 -7.56 19.39 2.51
N ARG A 10 -8.85 19.29 2.85
CA ARG A 10 -9.96 19.92 2.10
C ARG A 10 -10.72 21.02 2.86
N ASP A 11 -10.04 21.72 3.78
CA ASP A 11 -10.65 22.80 4.58
C ASP A 11 -11.91 22.36 5.34
N MET A 12 -11.98 21.06 5.66
CA MET A 12 -13.05 20.45 6.46
C MET A 12 -12.44 19.83 7.72
N VAL A 13 -13.11 20.04 8.84
CA VAL A 13 -12.72 19.52 10.15
C VAL A 13 -13.88 18.77 10.78
N ASP A 14 -13.58 17.74 11.54
CA ASP A 14 -14.57 17.00 12.33
C ASP A 14 -15.26 17.95 13.35
N PRO A 15 -16.60 17.98 13.42
CA PRO A 15 -17.32 18.85 14.35
C PRO A 15 -17.13 18.52 15.84
N PHE A 16 -16.62 17.33 16.20
CA PHE A 16 -16.44 16.91 17.59
C PHE A 16 -15.05 17.22 18.14
N ASP A 17 -14.00 16.97 17.36
CA ASP A 17 -12.60 17.09 17.81
C ASP A 17 -11.74 18.01 16.93
N ALA A 18 -12.32 18.62 15.90
CA ALA A 18 -11.63 19.45 14.91
C ALA A 18 -10.46 18.73 14.19
N GLY A 19 -10.49 17.40 14.11
CA GLY A 19 -9.55 16.61 13.34
C GLY A 19 -9.64 16.94 11.84
N PRO A 20 -8.50 17.06 11.11
CA PRO A 20 -8.51 17.43 9.71
C PRO A 20 -9.03 16.30 8.83
N MET A 21 -9.91 16.63 7.88
CA MET A 21 -10.32 15.69 6.84
C MET A 21 -9.31 15.69 5.69
N LEU A 22 -8.74 14.51 5.42
CA LEU A 22 -7.78 14.28 4.35
C LEU A 22 -8.36 13.35 3.29
N ASP A 23 -8.06 13.60 2.02
CA ASP A 23 -8.45 12.72 0.92
C ASP A 23 -7.49 12.71 -0.27
N VAL A 24 -7.69 11.72 -1.13
CA VAL A 24 -6.97 11.48 -2.38
C VAL A 24 -7.83 10.53 -3.22
N PRO A 25 -7.85 10.68 -4.56
CA PRO A 25 -8.44 9.67 -5.43
C PRO A 25 -7.76 8.31 -5.23
N THR A 26 -8.54 7.22 -5.20
CA THR A 26 -8.03 5.87 -4.95
C THR A 26 -6.93 5.47 -5.93
N ASP A 27 -7.09 5.84 -7.20
CA ASP A 27 -6.14 5.61 -8.29
C ASP A 27 -4.91 6.53 -8.22
N GLU A 28 -4.83 7.46 -7.26
CA GLU A 28 -3.66 8.27 -6.97
C GLU A 28 -2.86 7.77 -5.77
N VAL A 29 -3.39 6.84 -4.98
CA VAL A 29 -2.71 6.28 -3.79
C VAL A 29 -1.53 5.38 -4.24
N PRO A 30 -0.26 5.73 -3.94
CA PRO A 30 0.90 4.96 -4.42
C PRO A 30 0.88 3.50 -3.97
N LEU A 31 0.42 3.25 -2.74
CA LEU A 31 0.26 1.91 -2.17
C LEU A 31 -0.64 1.01 -3.02
N LEU A 32 -1.74 1.55 -3.55
CA LEU A 32 -2.68 0.77 -4.35
C LEU A 32 -2.08 0.42 -5.72
N LYS A 33 -1.29 1.34 -6.31
CA LYS A 33 -0.57 1.09 -7.57
C LYS A 33 0.51 0.01 -7.44
N LEU A 34 1.16 -0.06 -6.28
CA LEU A 34 2.21 -1.04 -5.99
C LEU A 34 1.66 -2.43 -5.64
N THR A 35 0.36 -2.53 -5.37
CA THR A 35 -0.26 -3.80 -4.97
C THR A 35 -0.70 -4.57 -6.21
N SER A 36 -0.23 -5.81 -6.36
CA SER A 36 -0.63 -6.70 -7.45
C SER A 36 -0.89 -8.12 -6.95
N PRO A 37 -1.83 -8.86 -7.58
CA PRO A 37 -2.00 -10.29 -7.30
C PRO A 37 -0.77 -11.07 -7.76
N ARG A 38 -0.31 -12.02 -6.94
CA ARG A 38 0.82 -12.91 -7.23
C ARG A 38 0.57 -14.30 -6.66
N GLU A 39 0.87 -15.32 -7.43
CA GLU A 39 0.80 -16.72 -6.98
C GLU A 39 1.93 -17.01 -5.97
N LEU A 40 1.58 -17.63 -4.84
CA LEU A 40 2.54 -18.17 -3.89
C LEU A 40 3.12 -19.48 -4.43
N VAL A 41 4.43 -19.54 -4.66
CA VAL A 41 5.08 -20.75 -5.23
C VAL A 41 5.57 -21.71 -4.16
N ARG A 42 6.16 -21.17 -3.09
CA ARG A 42 6.76 -21.95 -2.01
C ARG A 42 7.06 -21.06 -0.80
N THR A 43 7.33 -21.71 0.32
CA THR A 43 7.95 -21.07 1.48
C THR A 43 9.47 -21.08 1.34
N VAL A 44 10.14 -20.03 1.82
CA VAL A 44 11.61 -19.89 1.80
C VAL A 44 12.13 -19.49 3.17
N ALA A 45 13.44 -19.62 3.41
CA ALA A 45 14.06 -19.05 4.60
C ALA A 45 14.11 -17.52 4.49
N ALA A 46 13.99 -16.81 5.62
CA ALA A 46 13.90 -15.35 5.63
C ALA A 46 15.16 -14.65 5.10
N ASP A 47 16.33 -15.29 5.21
CA ASP A 47 17.61 -14.82 4.69
C ASP A 47 17.75 -14.94 3.15
N ALA A 48 16.92 -15.76 2.51
CA ALA A 48 16.86 -15.90 1.06
C ALA A 48 15.95 -14.84 0.39
N CYS A 49 15.25 -14.02 1.18
CA CYS A 49 14.39 -12.95 0.68
C CYS A 49 15.20 -11.68 0.38
N ASP A 50 14.95 -11.07 -0.78
CA ASP A 50 15.62 -9.85 -1.23
C ASP A 50 14.72 -8.61 -1.16
N ARG A 51 13.44 -8.79 -0.82
CA ARG A 51 12.42 -7.73 -0.77
C ARG A 51 11.67 -7.74 0.55
N THR A 52 11.01 -6.64 0.87
CA THR A 52 10.07 -6.53 2.00
C THR A 52 8.81 -5.82 1.59
N GLY A 53 7.66 -6.27 2.10
CA GLY A 53 6.38 -5.71 1.70
C GLY A 53 5.22 -6.11 2.57
N ILE A 54 4.01 -5.74 2.13
CA ILE A 54 2.76 -6.25 2.69
C ILE A 54 2.31 -7.39 1.80
N VAL A 55 1.93 -8.52 2.42
CA VAL A 55 1.34 -9.67 1.76
C VAL A 55 -0.02 -9.90 2.38
N SER A 56 -1.04 -10.04 1.54
CA SER A 56 -2.42 -10.14 1.95
C SER A 56 -3.16 -11.25 1.22
N MET A 57 -4.21 -11.77 1.84
CA MET A 57 -5.08 -12.80 1.31
C MET A 57 -6.53 -12.42 1.56
N MET A 58 -7.34 -12.44 0.51
CA MET A 58 -8.80 -12.37 0.59
C MET A 58 -9.35 -13.79 0.45
N ARG A 59 -9.96 -14.32 1.52
CA ARG A 59 -10.55 -15.65 1.50
C ARG A 59 -11.94 -15.61 0.88
N SER A 60 -12.40 -16.77 0.39
CA SER A 60 -13.74 -16.92 -0.20
C SER A 60 -14.88 -16.74 0.79
N ASP A 61 -14.61 -16.83 2.09
CA ASP A 61 -15.56 -16.56 3.17
C ASP A 61 -15.60 -15.08 3.59
N GLY A 62 -14.79 -14.21 2.95
CA GLY A 62 -14.69 -12.79 3.25
C GLY A 62 -13.68 -12.43 4.35
N GLU A 63 -12.96 -13.39 4.92
CA GLU A 63 -11.86 -13.09 5.85
C GLU A 63 -10.68 -12.46 5.07
N PHE A 64 -10.16 -11.35 5.58
CA PHE A 64 -8.96 -10.70 5.06
C PHE A 64 -7.83 -10.76 6.08
N LEU A 65 -6.69 -11.28 5.65
CA LEU A 65 -5.47 -11.36 6.45
C LEU A 65 -4.35 -10.63 5.73
N ALA A 66 -3.53 -9.88 6.46
CA ALA A 66 -2.35 -9.21 5.92
C ALA A 66 -1.21 -9.20 6.93
N VAL A 67 0.01 -9.41 6.44
CA VAL A 67 1.24 -9.36 7.24
C VAL A 67 2.29 -8.54 6.51
N ARG A 68 3.17 -7.89 7.27
CA ARG A 68 4.43 -7.38 6.73
C ARG A 68 5.44 -8.51 6.73
N ALA A 69 6.00 -8.82 5.57
CA ALA A 69 6.85 -9.99 5.36
C ALA A 69 8.07 -9.64 4.50
N PRO A 70 9.26 -10.24 4.75
CA PRO A 70 10.25 -10.38 3.70
C PRO A 70 9.72 -11.36 2.65
N MET A 71 10.10 -11.15 1.40
CA MET A 71 9.63 -11.93 0.27
C MET A 71 10.70 -12.05 -0.81
N LEU A 72 10.53 -13.06 -1.66
CA LEU A 72 11.28 -13.23 -2.89
C LEU A 72 10.27 -13.18 -4.04
N ILE A 73 10.54 -12.35 -5.05
CA ILE A 73 9.73 -12.30 -6.27
C ILE A 73 10.59 -12.83 -7.42
N ASP A 74 10.12 -13.90 -8.08
CA ASP A 74 10.86 -14.49 -9.19
C ASP A 74 10.69 -13.71 -10.50
N GLU A 75 11.46 -14.07 -11.53
CA GLU A 75 11.41 -13.44 -12.87
C GLU A 75 10.03 -13.55 -13.54
N LYS A 76 9.19 -14.50 -13.11
CA LYS A 76 7.82 -14.68 -13.60
C LYS A 76 6.80 -13.89 -12.79
N GLY A 77 7.26 -13.11 -11.79
CA GLY A 77 6.42 -12.29 -10.93
C GLY A 77 5.70 -13.07 -9.83
N ARG A 78 6.07 -14.32 -9.56
CA ARG A 78 5.46 -15.12 -8.49
C ARG A 78 6.18 -14.89 -7.18
N VAL A 79 5.50 -15.10 -6.06
CA VAL A 79 6.00 -14.74 -4.72
C VAL A 79 6.37 -15.97 -3.89
N SER A 80 7.39 -15.85 -3.07
CA SER A 80 7.73 -16.78 -2.00
C SER A 80 7.96 -16.01 -0.70
N ILE A 81 7.49 -16.55 0.43
CA ILE A 81 7.56 -15.91 1.75
C ILE A 81 8.04 -16.90 2.83
N PRO A 82 8.50 -16.44 4.01
CA PRO A 82 8.79 -17.31 5.13
C PRO A 82 7.60 -18.17 5.58
N GLY A 83 7.89 -19.38 6.05
CA GLY A 83 6.88 -20.33 6.54
C GLY A 83 6.01 -19.74 7.66
N GLU A 84 6.61 -19.07 8.64
CA GLU A 84 5.88 -18.40 9.73
C GLU A 84 4.84 -17.38 9.23
N HIS A 85 5.12 -16.70 8.11
CA HIS A 85 4.21 -15.71 7.53
C HIS A 85 3.13 -16.37 6.67
N ALA A 86 3.47 -17.46 5.97
CA ALA A 86 2.49 -18.28 5.27
C ALA A 86 1.50 -18.92 6.26
N GLU A 87 1.98 -19.37 7.43
CA GLU A 87 1.15 -19.88 8.52
C GLU A 87 0.24 -18.78 9.11
N ALA A 88 0.77 -17.59 9.37
CA ALA A 88 -0.01 -16.45 9.86
C ALA A 88 -1.12 -16.04 8.88
N LEU A 89 -0.82 -16.09 7.57
CA LEU A 89 -1.80 -15.83 6.50
C LEU A 89 -2.71 -17.03 6.21
N ARG A 90 -2.39 -18.22 6.73
CA ARG A 90 -3.10 -19.48 6.47
C ARG A 90 -3.20 -19.82 4.98
N VAL A 91 -2.08 -19.64 4.25
CA VAL A 91 -1.96 -19.82 2.80
C VAL A 91 -1.08 -21.02 2.46
N ARG A 92 -1.20 -21.52 1.23
CA ARG A 92 -0.44 -22.65 0.69
C ARG A 92 0.08 -22.32 -0.71
N PRO A 93 1.13 -23.02 -1.17
CA PRO A 93 1.55 -22.93 -2.57
C PRO A 93 0.39 -23.13 -3.55
N GLY A 94 0.28 -22.24 -4.52
CA GLY A 94 -0.82 -22.16 -5.49
C GLY A 94 -1.87 -21.09 -5.16
N ASP A 95 -1.89 -20.55 -3.93
CA ASP A 95 -2.81 -19.47 -3.56
C ASP A 95 -2.41 -18.14 -4.23
N GLU A 96 -3.40 -17.33 -4.61
CA GLU A 96 -3.19 -15.98 -5.11
C GLU A 96 -3.19 -14.98 -3.96
N LEU A 97 -2.11 -14.21 -3.82
CA LEU A 97 -1.89 -13.24 -2.75
C LEU A 97 -1.85 -11.82 -3.31
N GLY A 98 -2.39 -10.85 -2.56
CA GLY A 98 -2.15 -9.43 -2.82
C GLY A 98 -0.78 -9.04 -2.27
N VAL A 99 0.15 -8.63 -3.13
CA VAL A 99 1.52 -8.28 -2.75
C VAL A 99 1.79 -6.81 -3.05
N THR A 100 2.21 -6.09 -2.02
CA THR A 100 2.67 -4.69 -2.10
C THR A 100 4.16 -4.64 -1.82
N ASP A 101 4.99 -4.44 -2.84
CA ASP A 101 6.44 -4.29 -2.66
C ASP A 101 6.78 -2.92 -2.05
N MET A 102 7.52 -2.94 -0.95
CA MET A 102 7.90 -1.76 -0.17
C MET A 102 9.40 -1.58 -0.05
N THR A 103 10.19 -2.36 -0.80
CA THR A 103 11.65 -2.40 -0.66
C THR A 103 12.27 -1.01 -0.84
N ASP A 104 11.78 -0.24 -1.81
CA ASP A 104 12.23 1.13 -2.11
C ASP A 104 11.36 2.22 -1.43
N GLY A 105 10.45 1.82 -0.55
CA GLY A 105 9.42 2.69 0.03
C GLY A 105 8.29 3.04 -0.96
N PHE A 106 7.41 3.97 -0.54
CA PHE A 106 6.25 4.40 -1.33
C PHE A 106 6.41 5.78 -1.98
N ALA A 107 7.58 6.40 -1.79
CA ALA A 107 7.83 7.79 -2.10
C ALA A 107 8.26 7.96 -3.57
N GLN A 108 7.38 7.63 -4.51
CA GLN A 108 7.40 8.29 -5.80
C GLN A 108 6.17 9.18 -5.89
N ALA A 109 6.33 10.41 -5.39
CA ALA A 109 5.41 11.48 -5.73
C ALA A 109 5.45 11.65 -7.26
N PRO A 110 4.30 11.74 -7.95
CA PRO A 110 4.32 12.10 -9.36
C PRO A 110 4.97 13.48 -9.50
N ALA A 111 5.99 13.56 -10.36
CA ALA A 111 6.57 14.83 -10.76
C ALA A 111 5.50 15.64 -11.50
N GLY A 112 4.99 16.70 -10.86
CA GLY A 112 4.11 17.67 -11.50
C GLY A 112 2.69 17.71 -10.96
N VAL A 113 2.52 18.21 -9.73
CA VAL A 113 1.35 19.05 -9.44
C VAL A 113 1.93 20.37 -8.96
N ALA A 114 2.05 21.31 -9.88
CA ALA A 114 2.40 22.68 -9.56
C ALA A 114 1.42 23.18 -8.48
N ALA A 115 1.98 23.75 -7.40
CA ALA A 115 1.20 24.43 -6.39
C ALA A 115 0.26 25.43 -7.09
N GLY A 116 -1.04 25.17 -7.00
CA GLY A 116 -2.06 26.07 -7.51
C GLY A 116 -1.85 27.45 -6.89
N SER A 117 -1.51 28.39 -7.75
CA SER A 117 -1.43 29.84 -7.50
C SER A 117 -2.56 30.30 -6.57
N GLY A 118 -2.18 30.90 -5.44
CA GLY A 118 -3.10 31.43 -4.44
C GLY A 118 -4.12 32.40 -5.02
N ALA A 119 -5.39 32.22 -4.63
CA ALA A 119 -6.41 33.23 -4.79
C ALA A 119 -6.13 34.36 -3.79
N GLN A 120 -5.93 35.58 -4.31
CA GLN A 120 -5.88 36.79 -3.47
C GLN A 120 -7.28 37.13 -2.97
N PRO A 121 -7.44 37.64 -1.73
CA PRO A 121 -8.73 38.11 -1.26
C PRO A 121 -9.14 39.41 -1.96
N GLU A 122 -10.36 39.43 -2.50
CA GLU A 122 -11.06 40.63 -2.96
C GLU A 122 -11.05 41.70 -1.85
N LYS A 123 -10.47 42.86 -2.14
CA LYS A 123 -10.65 44.06 -1.32
C LYS A 123 -12.05 44.61 -1.59
N VAL A 124 -12.90 44.53 -0.58
CA VAL A 124 -14.10 45.36 -0.44
C VAL A 124 -13.65 46.75 0.02
N LEU A 125 -13.82 47.75 -0.85
CA LEU A 125 -14.19 49.16 -0.55
C LEU A 125 -14.28 49.97 -1.84
#